data_AF-A0A4Y4B6Z6-F1
#
_entry.id   AF-A0A4Y4B6Z6-F1
#
_cell.length_a   1.000
_cell.length_b   1.000
_cell.length_c   1.000
_cell.angle_alpha   90.00
_cell.angle_beta   90.00
_cell.angle_gamma   90.00
#
_symmetry.space_group_name_H-M   'P 1'
#
loop_
_entity.id
_entity.type
_entity.pdbx_description
1 polymer ?
#
loop_
_entity_poly.entity_id
_entity_poly.type
_entity_poly.pdbx_seq_one_letter_code
_entity_poly.pdbx_strand_id
1 'polypeptide(L)'
;MDTLLRGGRVIDPKTETDRITDLLITQGRVAAVGDGLTAPTDAEVVDVTGLIVGPGFVDLHSHVHSIAGCPSPTSPRRWICSAHPTGSGPPPPPNAADG
;
A
#
# COMPACT_ATOMS: atom_id res chain seq x y z
N MET A 1 -9.58 -6.47 -19.77
CA MET A 1 -10.46 -7.12 -18.81
C MET A 1 -11.53 -6.12 -18.44
N ASP A 2 -12.76 -6.56 -18.47
CA ASP A 2 -13.93 -5.75 -18.17
C ASP A 2 -14.52 -6.24 -16.85
N THR A 3 -14.97 -5.32 -16.02
CA THR A 3 -15.45 -5.61 -14.67
C THR A 3 -16.70 -4.78 -14.39
N LEU A 4 -17.77 -5.42 -13.92
CA LEU A 4 -18.97 -4.76 -13.44
C LEU A 4 -19.03 -4.87 -11.91
N LEU A 5 -18.96 -3.72 -11.23
CA LEU A 5 -19.22 -3.61 -9.80
C LEU A 5 -20.71 -3.34 -9.59
N ARG A 6 -21.40 -4.18 -8.80
CA ARG A 6 -22.85 -4.08 -8.62
C ARG A 6 -23.23 -3.71 -7.18
N GLY A 7 -24.18 -2.79 -7.03
CA GLY A 7 -24.81 -2.45 -5.74
C GLY A 7 -23.93 -1.66 -4.77
N GLY A 8 -22.81 -1.09 -5.22
CA GLY A 8 -21.90 -0.33 -4.36
C GLY A 8 -22.34 1.12 -4.19
N ARG A 9 -21.96 1.76 -3.07
CA ARG A 9 -22.09 3.22 -2.93
C ARG A 9 -20.95 3.89 -3.68
N VAL A 10 -21.22 4.40 -4.87
CA VAL A 10 -20.23 5.09 -5.70
C VAL A 10 -20.11 6.54 -5.22
N ILE A 11 -18.89 6.96 -4.90
CA ILE A 11 -18.55 8.33 -4.50
C ILE A 11 -17.54 8.89 -5.50
N ASP A 12 -17.93 9.93 -6.24
CA ASP A 12 -17.05 10.65 -7.18
C ASP A 12 -17.23 12.17 -7.01
N PRO A 13 -16.25 12.88 -6.42
CA PRO A 13 -16.30 14.32 -6.24
C PRO A 13 -16.37 15.11 -7.55
N LYS A 14 -15.83 14.58 -8.65
CA LYS A 14 -15.80 15.28 -9.93
C LYS A 14 -17.19 15.37 -10.56
N THR A 15 -17.97 14.29 -10.42
CA THR A 15 -19.34 14.20 -10.97
C THR A 15 -20.40 14.42 -9.91
N GLU A 16 -20.00 14.76 -8.68
CA GLU A 16 -20.87 14.91 -7.50
C GLU A 16 -21.76 13.66 -7.25
N THR A 17 -21.25 12.49 -7.62
CA THR A 17 -21.97 11.24 -7.42
C THR A 17 -21.74 10.77 -5.99
N ASP A 18 -22.82 10.57 -5.24
CA ASP A 18 -22.83 9.88 -3.95
C ASP A 18 -24.15 9.10 -3.81
N ARG A 19 -24.16 7.88 -4.35
CA ARG A 19 -25.35 7.02 -4.33
C ARG A 19 -25.01 5.55 -4.52
N ILE A 20 -25.96 4.68 -4.15
CA ILE A 20 -25.89 3.25 -4.47
C ILE A 20 -26.19 3.09 -5.96
N THR A 21 -25.26 2.50 -6.71
CA THR A 21 -25.39 2.30 -8.17
C THR A 21 -24.34 1.29 -8.67
N ASP A 22 -24.39 0.94 -9.95
CA ASP A 22 -23.42 0.03 -10.56
C ASP A 22 -22.33 0.81 -11.29
N LEU A 23 -21.15 0.20 -11.44
CA LEU A 23 -20.01 0.79 -12.13
C LEU A 23 -19.38 -0.22 -13.09
N LEU A 24 -19.36 0.12 -14.38
CA LEU A 24 -18.75 -0.70 -15.42
C LEU A 24 -17.37 -0.15 -15.77
N ILE A 25 -16.37 -1.03 -15.66
CA ILE A 25 -14.99 -0.80 -16.07
C ILE A 25 -14.75 -1.61 -17.35
N THR A 26 -14.25 -0.95 -18.38
CA THR A 26 -13.93 -1.56 -19.67
C THR A 26 -12.52 -1.16 -20.04
N GLN A 27 -11.66 -2.15 -20.30
CA GLN A 27 -10.23 -1.93 -20.62
C GLN A 27 -9.51 -0.97 -19.63
N GLY A 28 -9.81 -1.11 -18.33
CA GLY A 28 -9.20 -0.30 -17.26
C GLY A 28 -9.71 1.15 -17.18
N ARG A 29 -10.79 1.49 -17.89
CA ARG A 29 -11.44 2.80 -17.83
C ARG A 29 -12.87 2.66 -17.34
N VAL A 30 -13.36 3.65 -16.60
CA VAL A 30 -14.79 3.73 -16.26
C VAL A 30 -15.56 4.01 -17.55
N ALA A 31 -16.39 3.07 -17.96
CA ALA A 31 -17.20 3.16 -19.17
C ALA A 31 -18.62 3.68 -18.87
N ALA A 32 -19.19 3.26 -17.73
CA ALA A 32 -20.52 3.71 -17.31
C ALA A 32 -20.67 3.66 -15.78
N VAL A 33 -21.52 4.54 -15.27
CA VAL A 33 -21.99 4.57 -13.88
C VAL A 33 -23.50 4.75 -13.92
N GLY A 34 -24.26 3.85 -13.30
CA GLY A 34 -25.72 3.86 -13.40
C GLY A 34 -26.35 2.58 -12.89
N ASP A 35 -27.68 2.57 -12.82
CA ASP A 35 -28.42 1.45 -12.25
C ASP A 35 -28.73 0.40 -13.31
N GLY A 36 -28.60 -0.89 -12.95
CA GLY A 36 -29.01 -1.99 -13.81
C GLY A 36 -28.11 -2.16 -15.03
N LEU A 37 -26.81 -1.88 -14.89
CA LEU A 37 -25.86 -2.03 -15.99
C LEU A 37 -25.75 -3.50 -16.42
N THR A 38 -25.74 -3.71 -17.73
CA THR A 38 -25.52 -5.02 -18.35
C THR A 38 -24.02 -5.28 -18.43
N ALA A 39 -23.60 -6.43 -17.91
CA ALA A 39 -22.23 -6.90 -18.05
C ALA A 39 -21.95 -7.25 -19.53
N PRO A 40 -20.87 -6.73 -20.14
CA PRO A 40 -20.38 -7.22 -21.43
C PRO A 40 -20.05 -8.71 -21.39
N THR A 41 -20.01 -9.35 -22.55
CA THR A 41 -19.56 -10.75 -22.67
C THR A 41 -18.16 -10.89 -22.05
N ASP A 42 -17.99 -11.87 -21.17
CA ASP A 42 -16.76 -12.17 -20.43
C ASP A 42 -16.33 -11.12 -19.38
N ALA A 43 -17.19 -10.17 -19.02
CA ALA A 43 -16.92 -9.26 -17.91
C ALA A 43 -17.03 -9.97 -16.56
N GLU A 44 -16.09 -9.69 -15.65
CA GLU A 44 -16.18 -10.14 -14.26
C GLU A 44 -17.26 -9.33 -13.55
N VAL A 45 -18.21 -10.00 -12.89
CA VAL A 45 -19.23 -9.33 -12.08
C VAL A 45 -18.89 -9.50 -10.62
N VAL A 46 -18.72 -8.38 -9.91
CA VAL A 46 -18.39 -8.34 -8.49
C VAL A 46 -19.52 -7.63 -7.74
N ASP A 47 -20.15 -8.32 -6.79
CA ASP A 47 -21.10 -7.72 -5.86
C ASP A 47 -20.32 -6.97 -4.77
N VAL A 48 -20.59 -5.68 -4.66
CA VAL A 48 -19.97 -4.77 -3.69
C VAL A 48 -21.01 -4.10 -2.79
N THR A 49 -22.17 -4.75 -2.63
CA THR A 49 -23.24 -4.26 -1.76
C THR A 49 -22.74 -4.00 -0.34
N GLY A 50 -23.07 -2.82 0.18
CA GLY A 50 -22.63 -2.37 1.50
C GLY A 50 -21.20 -1.83 1.56
N LEU A 51 -20.47 -1.83 0.44
CA LEU A 51 -19.14 -1.23 0.32
C LEU A 51 -19.20 0.13 -0.39
N ILE A 52 -18.12 0.89 -0.24
CA ILE A 52 -17.92 2.17 -0.92
C ILE A 52 -16.97 1.95 -2.11
N VAL A 53 -17.35 2.47 -3.26
CA VAL A 53 -16.53 2.52 -4.48
C VAL A 53 -16.15 3.97 -4.71
N GLY A 54 -14.85 4.27 -4.72
CA GLY A 54 -14.36 5.63 -4.96
C GLY A 54 -13.10 5.65 -5.80
N PRO A 55 -12.62 6.85 -6.20
CA PRO A 55 -11.34 7.00 -6.86
C PRO A 55 -10.21 6.36 -6.04
N GLY A 56 -9.24 5.76 -6.73
CA GLY A 56 -8.03 5.27 -6.08
C GLY A 56 -7.32 6.43 -5.36
N PHE A 57 -6.81 6.15 -4.16
CA PHE A 57 -6.07 7.15 -3.40
C PHE A 57 -4.74 7.48 -4.09
N VAL A 58 -4.41 8.78 -4.11
CA VAL A 58 -3.13 9.29 -4.60
C VAL A 58 -2.32 9.75 -3.39
N ASP A 59 -1.17 9.11 -3.18
CA ASP A 59 -0.21 9.49 -2.14
C ASP A 59 0.84 10.42 -2.74
N LEU A 60 0.84 11.68 -2.30
CA LEU A 60 1.77 12.72 -2.76
C LEU A 60 3.10 12.72 -2.01
N HIS A 61 3.19 12.01 -0.88
CA HIS A 61 4.37 12.03 -0.05
C HIS A 61 4.52 10.73 0.74
N SER A 62 5.31 9.83 0.16
CA SER A 62 5.70 8.57 0.80
C SER A 62 7.22 8.47 0.92
N HIS A 63 7.65 7.90 2.05
CA HIS A 63 9.03 7.47 2.26
C HIS A 63 9.04 5.93 2.31
N VAL A 64 9.13 5.30 1.15
CA VAL A 64 9.18 3.82 1.05
C VAL A 64 10.62 3.36 1.24
N HIS A 65 10.97 2.93 2.45
CA HIS A 65 12.31 2.42 2.78
C HIS A 65 12.47 0.89 2.63
N SER A 66 11.36 0.15 2.39
CA SER A 66 11.34 -1.27 1.97
C SER A 66 9.90 -1.70 1.68
N ILE A 67 9.64 -2.42 0.59
CA ILE A 67 8.47 -3.31 0.49
C ILE A 67 8.98 -4.71 0.87
N ALA A 68 8.27 -5.41 1.76
CA ALA A 68 8.77 -6.66 2.34
C ALA A 68 9.13 -7.71 1.26
N GLY A 69 10.43 -8.00 1.10
CA GLY A 69 10.88 -9.07 0.20
C GLY A 69 12.37 -9.16 -0.17
N CYS A 70 13.24 -8.21 0.17
CA CYS A 70 14.66 -8.30 -0.22
C CYS A 70 15.60 -8.47 0.99
N PRO A 71 15.92 -9.71 1.42
CA PRO A 71 17.18 -9.94 2.09
C PRO A 71 18.29 -9.93 1.02
N SER A 72 19.16 -8.91 1.01
CA SER A 72 20.39 -9.00 0.22
C SER A 72 21.42 -9.83 1.00
N PRO A 73 21.94 -10.96 0.46
CA PRO A 73 22.74 -11.91 1.23
C PRO A 73 24.27 -11.62 1.24
N THR A 74 24.73 -10.44 0.86
CA THR A 74 26.18 -10.20 0.72
C THR A 74 26.59 -8.76 1.04
N SER A 75 26.90 -8.47 2.31
CA SER A 75 27.93 -7.49 2.64
C SER A 75 28.60 -7.84 3.98
N PRO A 76 29.88 -8.24 4.01
CA PRO A 76 30.59 -8.63 5.22
C PRO A 76 31.13 -7.44 6.04
N ARG A 77 30.72 -6.20 5.74
CA ARG A 77 31.24 -5.01 6.44
C ARG A 77 30.28 -4.55 7.53
N ARG A 78 30.33 -5.28 8.64
CA ARG A 78 29.74 -4.94 9.93
C ARG A 78 30.42 -3.66 10.48
N TRP A 79 29.60 -2.66 10.80
CA TRP A 79 29.83 -1.50 11.69
C TRP A 79 30.72 -0.36 11.20
N ILE A 80 30.07 0.75 10.85
CA ILE A 80 30.56 2.07 11.24
C ILE A 80 29.37 2.97 11.65
N CYS A 81 29.42 3.39 12.92
CA CYS A 81 28.83 4.59 13.55
C CYS A 81 27.29 4.77 13.57
N SER A 82 26.62 5.12 14.67
CA SER A 82 27.06 5.59 16.00
C SER A 82 25.89 5.44 16.99
N ALA A 83 26.04 4.55 17.97
CA ALA A 83 25.29 4.64 19.21
C ALA A 83 26.02 5.61 20.16
N HIS A 84 25.23 6.47 20.78
CA HIS A 84 25.60 7.54 21.71
C HIS A 84 26.53 7.05 22.84
N PRO A 85 27.66 7.72 23.15
CA PRO A 85 28.48 7.35 24.30
C PRO A 85 27.88 7.95 25.57
N THR A 86 27.00 7.22 26.25
CA THR A 86 26.85 7.38 27.71
C THR A 86 28.00 6.62 28.37
N GLY A 87 28.95 7.37 28.91
CA GLY A 87 30.14 6.82 29.54
C GLY A 87 29.82 5.99 30.79
N SER A 88 30.27 4.74 30.80
CA SER A 88 30.69 3.98 31.98
C SER A 88 31.13 2.58 31.55
N GLY A 89 32.36 2.48 31.03
CA GLY A 89 33.01 1.19 30.83
C GLY A 89 33.54 0.63 32.16
N PRO A 90 33.56 -0.70 32.36
CA PRO A 90 34.05 -1.31 33.59
C PRO A 90 35.58 -1.15 33.74
N PRO A 91 36.12 -1.11 34.96
CA PRO A 91 37.55 -0.91 35.18
C PRO A 91 38.37 -2.14 34.73
N PRO A 92 39.62 -1.94 34.27
CA PRO A 92 40.50 -3.03 33.81
C PRO A 92 40.97 -3.93 34.98
N PRO A 93 41.31 -5.21 34.71
CA PRO A 93 41.68 -6.17 35.73
C PRO A 93 43.09 -5.91 36.33
N PRO A 94 43.31 -6.25 37.62
CA PRO A 94 44.56 -6.02 38.32
C PRO A 94 45.55 -7.18 38.11
N ASN A 95 46.24 -7.22 36.97
CA ASN A 95 47.69 -7.42 36.90
C ASN A 95 48.16 -7.25 35.44
N ALA A 96 49.15 -6.39 35.28
CA ALA A 96 50.10 -6.39 34.17
C ALA A 96 51.31 -5.61 34.71
N ALA A 97 51.95 -6.19 35.72
CA ALA A 97 53.30 -5.83 36.12
C ALA A 97 54.26 -6.79 35.41
N ASP A 98 55.44 -6.25 35.08
CA ASP A 98 56.70 -6.92 34.75
C ASP A 98 56.97 -7.27 33.28
N GLY A 99 58.00 -6.61 32.76
CA GLY A 99 58.61 -6.79 31.44
C GLY A 99 59.45 -5.58 31.05
#